data_AF-A0A934FYJ7-F1
#
_entry.id   AF-A0A934FYJ7-F1
#
_cell.length_a   1.000
_cell.length_b   1.000
_cell.length_c   1.000
_cell.angle_alpha   90.00
_cell.angle_beta   90.00
_cell.angle_gamma   90.00
#
_symmetry.space_group_name_H-M   'P 1'
#
loop_
_entity.id
_entity.type
_entity.pdbx_description
1 polymer ?
#
loop_
_entity_poly.entity_id
_entity_poly.type
_entity_poly.pdbx_seq_one_letter_code
_entity_poly.pdbx_strand_id
1 'polypeptide(L)'
;MQIGFNHNFKYRDITCHVQTEDGGASNPVITTHLFKDGGTIFATSRSSYAALVNDPDCEEKVRTLMREQTTALLKDLKSGKFDHLIASK
;
A
#
# COMPACT_ATOMS: atom_id res chain seq x y z
N MET A 1 1.44 18.32 -2.60
CA MET A 1 1.50 17.42 -3.77
C MET A 1 1.32 16.00 -3.25
N GLN A 2 0.16 15.38 -3.45
CA GLN A 2 -0.14 14.06 -2.89
C GLN A 2 0.55 13.01 -3.79
N ILE A 3 1.78 12.62 -3.42
CA ILE A 3 2.57 11.64 -4.17
C ILE A 3 2.09 10.25 -3.74
N GLY A 4 1.01 9.77 -4.36
CA GLY A 4 0.62 8.37 -4.21
C GLY A 4 1.61 7.46 -4.94
N PHE A 5 2.04 6.36 -4.31
CA PHE A 5 2.80 5.33 -5.02
C PHE A 5 1.82 4.43 -5.75
N ASN A 6 1.87 4.44 -7.09
CA ASN A 6 1.11 3.52 -7.92
C ASN A 6 2.07 2.60 -8.68
N HIS A 7 1.93 1.30 -8.51
CA HIS A 7 2.77 0.31 -9.18
C HIS A 7 1.96 -0.88 -9.65
N ASN A 8 2.16 -1.28 -10.90
CA ASN A 8 1.49 -2.42 -11.51
C ASN A 8 2.51 -3.55 -11.65
N PHE A 9 2.11 -4.77 -11.30
CA PHE A 9 2.98 -5.93 -11.41
C PHE A 9 2.17 -7.19 -11.70
N LYS A 10 2.78 -8.16 -12.37
CA LYS A 10 2.15 -9.45 -12.66
C LYS A 10 2.51 -10.46 -11.57
N TYR A 11 1.51 -11.19 -11.09
CA TYR A 11 1.68 -12.27 -10.13
C TYR A 11 0.80 -13.45 -10.54
N ARG A 12 1.41 -14.60 -10.85
CA ARG A 12 0.73 -15.86 -11.23
C ARG A 12 -0.40 -15.64 -12.25
N ASP A 13 -0.05 -15.05 -13.39
CA ASP A 13 -0.94 -14.71 -14.51
C ASP A 13 -2.00 -13.63 -14.25
N ILE A 14 -2.01 -13.00 -13.07
CA ILE A 14 -2.96 -11.95 -12.71
C ILE A 14 -2.22 -10.62 -12.63
N THR A 15 -2.82 -9.58 -13.22
CA THR A 15 -2.32 -8.20 -13.05
C THR A 15 -2.77 -7.69 -11.70
N CYS A 16 -1.81 -7.35 -10.86
CA CYS A 16 -2.05 -6.73 -9.58
C CYS A 16 -1.61 -5.27 -9.62
N HIS A 17 -2.35 -4.43 -8.91
CA HIS A 17 -2.05 -3.01 -8.76
C HIS A 17 -1.88 -2.72 -7.28
N VAL A 18 -0.80 -2.02 -6.92
CA VAL A 18 -0.62 -1.47 -5.58
C VAL A 18 -0.73 0.04 -5.64
N GLN A 19 -1.59 0.59 -4.78
CA GLN A 19 -1.80 2.02 -4.63
C GLN A 19 -1.60 2.40 -3.18
N THR A 20 -0.64 3.27 -2.89
CA THR A 20 -0.40 3.81 -1.56
C THR A 20 -0.68 5.30 -1.55
N GLU A 21 -1.54 5.74 -0.65
CA GLU A 21 -2.00 7.11 -0.51
C GLU A 21 -1.68 7.62 0.90
N ASP A 22 -1.33 8.90 0.96
CA ASP A 22 -1.15 9.64 2.20
C ASP A 22 -2.41 10.46 2.50
N GLY A 23 -3.00 10.30 3.68
CA GLY A 23 -4.14 11.10 4.15
C GLY A 23 -3.78 12.52 4.61
N GLY A 24 -2.49 12.85 4.67
CA GLY A 24 -1.97 14.17 5.05
C GLY A 24 -2.12 14.47 6.55
N ALA A 25 -1.67 15.66 6.96
CA ALA A 25 -1.68 16.06 8.38
C ALA A 25 -3.09 16.08 9.02
N SER A 26 -4.14 16.32 8.23
CA SER A 26 -5.53 16.29 8.69
C SER A 26 -6.03 14.87 9.00
N ASN A 27 -5.47 13.85 8.34
CA ASN A 27 -5.76 12.44 8.58
C ASN A 27 -4.45 11.64 8.43
N PRO A 28 -3.60 11.58 9.46
CA PRO A 28 -2.24 11.08 9.37
C PRO A 28 -2.20 9.55 9.31
N VAL A 29 -2.68 9.02 8.19
CA VAL A 29 -2.84 7.62 7.89
C VAL A 29 -2.37 7.37 6.47
N ILE A 30 -1.41 6.46 6.34
CA ILE A 30 -0.99 5.90 5.06
C ILE A 30 -1.89 4.72 4.76
N THR A 31 -2.54 4.75 3.61
CA THR A 31 -3.41 3.67 3.15
C THR A 31 -2.84 3.02 1.91
N THR A 32 -2.60 1.72 1.94
CA THR A 32 -2.18 0.93 0.78
C THR A 32 -3.24 -0.08 0.41
N HIS A 33 -3.64 -0.08 -0.86
CA HIS A 33 -4.57 -1.02 -1.44
C HIS A 33 -3.86 -1.92 -2.45
N LEU A 34 -4.20 -3.21 -2.42
CA LEU A 34 -3.88 -4.17 -3.47
C LEU A 34 -5.14 -4.53 -4.24
N PHE A 35 -5.09 -4.33 -5.54
CA PHE A 35 -6.15 -4.67 -6.48
C PHE A 35 -5.74 -5.86 -7.33
N LYS A 36 -6.68 -6.76 -7.58
CA LYS A 36 -6.58 -7.78 -8.63
C LYS A 36 -7.30 -7.33 -9.89
N ASP A 37 -7.01 -8.01 -10.99
CA ASP A 37 -7.59 -7.77 -12.32
C ASP A 37 -9.08 -7.43 -12.26
N GLY A 38 -9.48 -6.34 -12.91
CA GLY A 38 -10.84 -5.79 -12.84
C GLY A 38 -11.13 -4.82 -11.68
N GLY A 39 -10.12 -4.42 -10.91
CA GLY A 39 -10.26 -3.36 -9.88
C GLY A 39 -10.80 -3.84 -8.54
N THR A 40 -10.80 -5.15 -8.27
CA THR A 40 -11.26 -5.70 -6.99
C THR A 40 -10.14 -5.59 -5.95
N ILE A 41 -10.41 -4.91 -4.83
CA ILE A 41 -9.49 -4.85 -3.70
C ILE A 41 -9.51 -6.20 -2.97
N PHE A 42 -8.35 -6.82 -2.80
CA PHE A 42 -8.23 -8.06 -2.02
C PHE A 42 -7.40 -7.90 -0.75
N ALA A 43 -6.65 -6.80 -0.61
CA ALA A 43 -5.96 -6.47 0.64
C ALA A 43 -5.84 -4.96 0.80
N THR A 44 -6.02 -4.50 2.03
CA THR A 44 -5.80 -3.11 2.43
C THR A 44 -4.95 -3.08 3.68
N SER A 45 -3.91 -2.24 3.69
CA SER A 45 -3.13 -1.92 4.88
C SER A 45 -3.27 -0.45 5.21
N ARG A 46 -3.38 -0.14 6.51
CA ARG A 46 -3.51 1.22 7.03
C ARG A 46 -2.55 1.38 8.20
N SER A 47 -1.70 2.40 8.12
CA SER A 47 -0.75 2.71 9.19
C SER A 47 -0.88 4.18 9.57
N SER A 48 -1.10 4.45 10.85
CA SER A 48 -1.11 5.83 11.34
C SER A 48 0.33 6.33 11.55
N TYR A 49 0.57 7.57 11.18
CA TYR A 49 1.78 8.31 11.48
C TYR A 49 1.47 9.55 12.35
N ALA A 50 0.36 9.56 13.10
CA ALA A 50 -0.05 10.68 13.94
C ALA A 50 1.06 11.18 14.87
N ALA A 51 1.91 10.27 15.37
CA ALA A 51 3.06 10.60 16.21
C ALA A 51 4.16 11.42 15.49
N LEU A 52 4.21 11.35 14.15
CA LEU A 52 5.21 12.02 13.31
C LEU A 52 4.71 13.36 12.75
N VAL A 53 3.45 13.73 12.94
CA VAL A 53 2.85 14.94 12.33
C VAL A 53 3.56 16.23 12.74
N ASN A 54 4.05 16.30 13.98
CA ASN A 54 4.77 17.47 14.50
C ASN A 54 6.29 17.40 14.23
N ASP A 55 6.76 16.36 13.56
CA ASP A 55 8.17 16.16 13.27
C ASP A 55 8.58 17.03 12.08
N PRO A 56 9.72 17.74 12.13
CA PRO A 56 10.20 18.54 11.01
C PRO A 56 10.49 17.68 9.76
N ASP A 57 10.82 16.40 9.95
CA ASP A 57 11.09 15.44 8.88
C ASP A 57 9.87 14.55 8.56
N CYS A 58 8.66 14.96 8.98
CA CYS A 58 7.42 14.20 8.79
C CYS A 58 7.25 13.72 7.35
N GLU A 59 7.45 14.59 6.36
CA GLU A 59 7.26 14.24 4.94
C GLU A 59 8.21 13.13 4.49
N GLU A 60 9.49 13.19 4.90
CA GLU A 60 10.47 12.17 4.54
C GLU A 60 10.17 10.84 5.23
N LYS A 61 9.79 10.88 6.51
CA LYS A 61 9.40 9.70 7.28
C LYS A 61 8.13 9.05 6.71
N VAL A 62 7.12 9.85 6.35
CA VAL A 62 5.89 9.37 5.69
C VAL A 62 6.23 8.69 4.37
N ARG A 63 7.07 9.30 3.52
CA ARG A 63 7.52 8.66 2.27
C ARG A 63 8.25 7.34 2.50
N THR A 64 9.05 7.26 3.57
CA THR A 64 9.76 6.03 3.95
C THR A 64 8.77 4.96 4.39
N LEU A 65 7.83 5.29 5.28
CA LEU A 65 6.76 4.40 5.71
C LEU A 65 5.90 3.89 4.55
N MET A 66 5.57 4.76 3.58
CA MET A 66 4.84 4.37 2.38
C MET A 66 5.60 3.30 1.57
N ARG A 67 6.91 3.45 1.39
CA ARG A 67 7.75 2.45 0.69
C ARG A 67 7.86 1.14 1.48
N GLU A 68 8.05 1.23 2.79
CA GLU A 68 8.14 0.05 3.67
C GLU A 68 6.83 -0.75 3.66
N GLN A 69 5.70 -0.07 3.83
CA GLN A 69 4.36 -0.69 3.78
C GLN A 69 4.09 -1.35 2.42
N THR A 70 4.43 -0.67 1.33
CA THR A 70 4.32 -1.22 -0.03
C THR A 70 5.19 -2.46 -0.18
N THR A 71 6.45 -2.40 0.26
CA THR A 71 7.39 -3.53 0.15
C THR A 71 6.95 -4.72 0.99
N ALA A 72 6.44 -4.48 2.20
CA ALA A 72 5.92 -5.53 3.08
C ALA A 72 4.72 -6.24 2.44
N LEU A 73 3.77 -5.50 1.87
CA LEU A 73 2.63 -6.06 1.13
C LEU A 73 3.06 -6.90 -0.08
N LEU A 74 4.05 -6.41 -0.85
CA LEU A 74 4.58 -7.16 -1.99
C LEU A 74 5.31 -8.44 -1.55
N LYS A 75 6.01 -8.43 -0.40
CA LYS A 75 6.61 -9.65 0.18
C LYS A 75 5.55 -10.65 0.62
N ASP A 76 4.52 -10.18 1.32
CA ASP A 76 3.38 -11.00 1.72
C ASP A 76 2.71 -11.64 0.50
N LEU A 77 2.53 -10.88 -0.57
CA LEU A 77 2.00 -11.38 -1.82
C LEU A 77 2.90 -12.43 -2.46
N LYS A 78 4.21 -12.17 -2.57
CA LYS A 78 5.18 -13.15 -3.10
C LYS A 78 5.28 -14.42 -2.25
N SER A 79 5.04 -14.32 -0.95
CA SER A 79 5.00 -15.48 -0.04
C SER A 79 3.76 -16.36 -0.22
N GLY A 80 2.78 -15.91 -1.01
CA GLY A 80 1.52 -16.62 -1.25
C GLY A 80 0.44 -16.36 -0.21
N LYS A 81 0.65 -15.42 0.72
CA LYS A 81 -0.31 -15.09 1.78
C LYS A 81 -1.70 -14.73 1.24
N PHE A 82 -1.76 -14.08 0.07
CA PHE A 82 -3.00 -13.66 -0.57
C PHE A 82 -3.49 -14.62 -1.67
N ASP A 83 -2.81 -15.75 -1.90
CA ASP A 83 -3.15 -16.69 -2.99
C ASP A 83 -4.61 -17.13 -2.92
N HIS A 84 -5.12 -17.40 -1.71
CA HIS A 84 -6.52 -17.80 -1.49
C HIS A 84 -7.54 -16.71 -1.86
N LEU A 85 -7.18 -15.43 -1.75
CA LEU A 85 -8.05 -14.29 -2.11
C LEU A 85 -8.02 -13.99 -3.61
N ILE A 86 -6.86 -14.26 -4.21
CA ILE A 86 -6.62 -14.02 -5.64
C ILE A 86 -7.18 -15.17 -6.48
N ALA A 87 -7.03 -16.42 -6.03
CA ALA A 87 -7.47 -17.62 -6.73
C ALA A 87 -8.98 -17.89 -6.67
N SER A 88 -9.74 -17.15 -5.85
CA SER A 88 -11.20 -17.28 -5.82
C SER A 88 -11.78 -16.73 -7.12
N LYS A 89 -12.16 -17.66 -8.02
CA LYS A 89 -13.03 -17.46 -9.17
C LYS A 89 -14.46 -17.22 -8.74
#